data_AF-A0A9W3P1X7-F1
#
_entry.id   AF-A0A9W3P1X7-F1
#
_cell.length_a   1.000
_cell.length_b   1.000
_cell.length_c   1.000
_cell.angle_alpha   90.00
_cell.angle_beta   90.00
_cell.angle_gamma   90.00
#
_symmetry.space_group_name_H-M   'P 1'
#
loop_
_entity.id
_entity.type
_entity.pdbx_description
1 polymer ?
#
loop_
_entity_poly.entity_id
_entity_poly.type
_entity_poly.pdbx_seq_one_letter_code
_entity_poly.pdbx_strand_id
1 'polypeptide(L)'
;MTYKKMFTLINKQIKNSFIISNEYIWIIIYNTIGTIGLYFNFKFILFIQNYFYRIRHEEITNLFLIIFIIVKLSIIISLYFFIQRNMQKRVKEMIIYYISGFIWKEIFLTFLIQYTLFATIGFLLGIIFSNLIMKLTTVFIPITLKIMNLGTIPTFNLPLWFSLTLILTINILVLFIMVFSKKRTKIIDLLKN
;
A
#
# COMPACT_ATOMS: atom_id res chain seq x y z
N MET A 1 15.45 27.16 -5.49
CA MET A 1 16.31 25.97 -5.49
C MET A 1 16.08 25.22 -6.81
N THR A 2 17.13 24.84 -7.56
CA THR A 2 16.97 24.14 -8.85
C THR A 2 16.59 22.66 -8.63
N TYR A 3 15.77 22.08 -9.52
CA TYR A 3 15.40 20.65 -9.54
C TYR A 3 16.60 19.72 -9.31
N LYS A 4 17.78 20.11 -9.80
CA LYS A 4 19.05 19.40 -9.64
C LYS A 4 19.45 19.19 -8.17
N LYS A 5 19.24 20.17 -7.28
CA LYS A 5 19.53 20.07 -5.84
C LYS A 5 18.54 19.16 -5.11
N MET A 6 17.26 19.23 -5.50
CA MET A 6 16.23 18.36 -4.95
C MET A 6 16.45 16.88 -5.36
N PHE A 7 16.83 16.66 -6.63
CA PHE A 7 17.17 15.34 -7.12
C PHE A 7 18.42 14.76 -6.46
N THR A 8 19.43 15.59 -6.18
CA THR A 8 20.63 15.13 -5.43
C THR A 8 20.30 14.78 -3.98
N LEU A 9 19.36 15.48 -3.33
CA LEU A 9 18.86 15.10 -2.02
C LEU A 9 18.13 13.77 -2.04
N ILE A 10 17.21 13.59 -3.00
CA ILE A 10 16.51 12.32 -3.22
C ILE A 10 17.52 11.20 -3.45
N ASN A 11 18.52 11.42 -4.30
CA ASN A 11 19.50 10.40 -4.65
C ASN A 11 20.44 10.05 -3.48
N LYS A 12 20.83 11.06 -2.67
CA LYS A 12 21.64 10.88 -1.46
C LYS A 12 20.84 10.18 -0.36
N GLN A 13 19.55 10.50 -0.22
CA GLN A 13 18.63 9.78 0.66
C GLN A 13 18.44 8.35 0.19
N ILE A 14 18.07 8.11 -1.06
CA ILE A 14 17.90 6.75 -1.58
C ILE A 14 19.17 5.94 -1.37
N LYS A 15 20.36 6.43 -1.75
CA LYS A 15 21.62 5.70 -1.54
C LYS A 15 21.92 5.42 -0.06
N ASN A 16 21.93 6.43 0.80
CA ASN A 16 22.25 6.21 2.21
C ASN A 16 21.19 5.35 2.91
N SER A 17 19.93 5.48 2.53
CA SER A 17 18.81 4.86 3.22
C SER A 17 18.56 3.41 2.74
N PHE A 18 18.84 3.09 1.47
CA PHE A 18 18.88 1.70 0.96
C PHE A 18 20.08 0.91 1.48
N ILE A 19 21.25 1.53 1.57
CA ILE A 19 22.48 0.85 2.01
C ILE A 19 22.47 0.60 3.53
N ILE A 20 21.80 1.46 4.31
CA ILE A 20 21.87 1.45 5.79
C ILE A 20 20.60 0.89 6.45
N SER A 21 19.43 0.83 5.78
CA SER A 21 18.20 0.35 6.43
C SER A 21 17.41 -0.68 5.62
N ASN A 22 17.43 -1.92 6.10
CA ASN A 22 16.53 -3.03 5.71
C ASN A 22 15.03 -2.64 5.75
N GLU A 23 14.70 -1.54 6.42
CA GLU A 23 13.32 -1.05 6.61
C GLU A 23 12.61 -0.72 5.29
N TYR A 24 13.31 -0.25 4.25
CA TYR A 24 12.67 0.05 2.95
C TYR A 24 12.27 -1.21 2.19
N ILE A 25 13.09 -2.25 2.29
CA ILE A 25 12.77 -3.57 1.74
C ILE A 25 11.51 -4.10 2.42
N TRP A 26 11.38 -3.93 3.74
CA TRP A 26 10.16 -4.30 4.46
C TRP A 26 8.93 -3.50 4.02
N ILE A 27 9.06 -2.21 3.70
CA ILE A 27 7.95 -1.42 3.11
C ILE A 27 7.50 -2.00 1.77
N ILE A 28 8.44 -2.37 0.90
CA ILE A 28 8.14 -2.98 -0.39
C ILE A 28 7.45 -4.33 -0.19
N ILE A 29 7.97 -5.19 0.70
CA ILE A 29 7.40 -6.51 1.02
C ILE A 29 5.97 -6.38 1.57
N TYR A 30 5.73 -5.47 2.51
CA TYR A 30 4.38 -5.29 3.09
C TYR A 30 3.38 -4.76 2.07
N ASN A 31 3.76 -3.80 1.22
CA ASN A 31 2.91 -3.36 0.12
C ASN A 31 2.65 -4.49 -0.90
N THR A 32 3.63 -5.37 -1.11
CA THR A 32 3.50 -6.57 -1.97
C THR A 32 2.46 -7.54 -1.41
N ILE A 33 2.60 -7.92 -0.13
CA ILE A 33 1.67 -8.81 0.57
C ILE A 33 0.26 -8.20 0.62
N GLY A 34 0.18 -6.89 0.92
CA GLY A 34 -1.08 -6.15 0.91
C GLY A 34 -1.77 -6.16 -0.46
N THR A 35 -1.00 -5.99 -1.54
CA THR A 35 -1.51 -6.06 -2.92
C THR A 35 -2.06 -7.45 -3.22
N ILE A 36 -1.31 -8.51 -2.89
CA ILE A 36 -1.75 -9.90 -3.08
C ILE A 36 -3.05 -10.16 -2.33
N GLY A 37 -3.10 -9.80 -1.04
CA GLY A 37 -4.27 -10.03 -0.18
C GLY A 37 -5.51 -9.28 -0.67
N LEU A 38 -5.38 -7.99 -1.01
CA LEU A 38 -6.50 -7.19 -1.53
C LEU A 38 -6.96 -7.70 -2.90
N TYR A 39 -6.03 -8.04 -3.79
CA TYR A 39 -6.33 -8.55 -5.13
C TYR A 39 -7.18 -9.82 -5.08
N PHE A 40 -6.76 -10.81 -4.28
CA PHE A 40 -7.53 -12.04 -4.12
C PHE A 40 -8.85 -11.79 -3.41
N ASN A 41 -8.88 -10.97 -2.35
CA ASN A 41 -10.12 -10.62 -1.65
C ASN A 41 -11.17 -10.01 -2.60
N PHE A 42 -10.79 -9.03 -3.43
CA PHE A 42 -11.69 -8.45 -4.43
C PHE A 42 -12.13 -9.45 -5.50
N LYS A 43 -11.22 -10.32 -5.97
CA LYS A 43 -11.60 -11.39 -6.90
C LYS A 43 -12.62 -12.36 -6.30
N PHE A 44 -12.46 -12.74 -5.03
CA PHE A 44 -13.42 -13.62 -4.36
C PHE A 44 -14.78 -12.96 -4.15
N ILE A 45 -14.80 -11.68 -3.77
CA ILE A 45 -16.06 -10.90 -3.68
C ILE A 45 -16.80 -10.92 -5.02
N LEU A 46 -16.12 -10.60 -6.12
CA LEU A 46 -16.73 -10.60 -7.46
C LEU A 46 -17.20 -11.99 -7.87
N PHE A 47 -16.43 -13.03 -7.54
CA PHE A 47 -16.85 -14.41 -7.82
C PHE A 47 -18.13 -14.79 -7.07
N ILE A 48 -18.19 -14.52 -5.76
CA ILE A 48 -19.35 -14.85 -4.93
C ILE A 48 -20.59 -14.11 -5.42
N GLN A 49 -20.46 -12.80 -5.71
CA GLN A 49 -21.54 -12.02 -6.29
C GLN A 49 -22.01 -12.64 -7.61
N ASN A 50 -21.12 -12.96 -8.54
CA ASN A 50 -21.52 -13.51 -9.83
C ASN A 50 -22.08 -14.94 -9.76
N TYR A 51 -21.55 -15.78 -8.85
CA TYR A 51 -21.95 -17.19 -8.73
C TYR A 51 -23.28 -17.34 -7.98
N PHE A 52 -23.40 -16.74 -6.79
CA PHE A 52 -24.59 -16.96 -5.95
C PHE A 52 -25.77 -16.06 -6.34
N TYR A 53 -25.54 -14.91 -6.98
CA TYR A 53 -26.62 -14.12 -7.59
C TYR A 53 -27.37 -14.91 -8.67
N ARG A 54 -26.67 -15.79 -9.41
CA ARG A 54 -27.30 -16.67 -10.41
C ARG A 54 -28.18 -17.76 -9.78
N ILE A 55 -27.92 -18.14 -8.53
CA ILE A 55 -28.62 -19.23 -7.84
C ILE A 55 -29.70 -18.68 -6.88
N ARG A 56 -29.89 -17.34 -6.81
CA ARG A 56 -30.88 -16.66 -5.95
C ARG A 56 -30.77 -17.01 -4.44
N HIS A 57 -29.58 -17.38 -3.97
CA HIS A 57 -29.31 -17.58 -2.54
C HIS A 57 -28.69 -16.32 -1.93
N GLU A 58 -29.53 -15.31 -1.74
CA GLU A 58 -29.12 -13.98 -1.27
C GLU A 58 -28.50 -14.03 0.14
N GLU A 59 -29.04 -14.85 1.04
CA GLU A 59 -28.55 -14.99 2.41
C GLU A 59 -27.10 -15.50 2.48
N ILE A 60 -26.80 -16.54 1.70
CA ILE A 60 -25.45 -17.13 1.62
C ILE A 60 -24.47 -16.13 0.99
N THR A 61 -24.92 -15.41 -0.05
CA THR A 61 -24.13 -14.36 -0.71
C THR A 61 -23.75 -13.26 0.29
N ASN A 62 -24.71 -12.79 1.09
CA ASN A 62 -24.51 -11.73 2.07
C ASN A 62 -23.56 -12.17 3.19
N LEU A 63 -23.68 -13.41 3.69
CA LEU A 63 -22.77 -13.96 4.70
C LEU A 63 -21.32 -13.95 4.20
N PHE A 64 -21.06 -14.46 3.00
CA PHE A 64 -19.72 -14.44 2.41
C PHE A 64 -19.22 -13.01 2.18
N LEU A 65 -20.05 -12.11 1.68
CA LEU A 65 -19.68 -10.70 1.51
C LEU A 65 -19.21 -10.07 2.82
N ILE A 66 -19.93 -10.30 3.93
CA ILE A 66 -19.54 -9.81 5.26
C ILE A 66 -18.16 -10.36 5.65
N ILE A 67 -17.93 -11.66 5.49
CA ILE A 67 -16.63 -12.29 5.80
C ILE A 67 -15.51 -11.65 4.99
N PHE A 68 -15.69 -11.48 3.67
CA PHE A 68 -14.65 -10.89 2.82
C PHE A 68 -14.44 -9.39 3.10
N ILE A 69 -15.47 -8.64 3.50
CA ILE A 69 -15.34 -7.26 3.98
C ILE A 69 -14.49 -7.20 5.25
N ILE A 70 -14.72 -8.10 6.22
CA ILE A 70 -13.92 -8.16 7.45
C ILE A 70 -12.45 -8.47 7.13
N VAL A 71 -12.19 -9.44 6.25
CA VAL A 71 -10.83 -9.77 5.78
C VAL A 71 -10.19 -8.58 5.06
N LYS A 72 -10.95 -7.84 4.25
CA LYS A 72 -10.45 -6.63 3.59
C LYS A 72 -10.04 -5.57 4.61
N LEU A 73 -10.89 -5.30 5.60
CA LEU A 73 -10.61 -4.33 6.65
C LEU A 73 -9.38 -4.72 7.48
N SER A 74 -9.20 -5.99 7.80
CA SER A 74 -8.02 -6.45 8.55
C SER A 74 -6.71 -6.23 7.78
N ILE A 75 -6.70 -6.48 6.46
CA ILE A 75 -5.55 -6.19 5.59
C ILE A 75 -5.24 -4.68 5.58
N ILE A 76 -6.27 -3.84 5.46
CA ILE A 76 -6.14 -2.38 5.44
C ILE A 76 -5.57 -1.86 6.76
N ILE A 77 -6.11 -2.32 7.88
CA ILE A 77 -5.67 -1.92 9.23
C ILE A 77 -4.23 -2.35 9.47
N SER A 78 -3.86 -3.57 9.05
CA SER A 78 -2.49 -4.08 9.16
C SER A 78 -1.50 -3.21 8.37
N LEU A 79 -1.82 -2.89 7.10
CA LEU A 79 -1.02 -1.99 6.27
C LEU A 79 -0.89 -0.60 6.89
N TYR A 80 -1.99 -0.04 7.40
CA TYR A 80 -2.01 1.25 8.05
C TYR A 80 -1.04 1.32 9.24
N PHE A 81 -1.14 0.38 10.19
CA PHE A 81 -0.28 0.35 11.37
C PHE A 81 1.19 0.14 11.01
N PHE A 82 1.47 -0.71 10.03
CA PHE A 82 2.82 -0.96 9.58
C PHE A 82 3.46 0.30 8.95
N ILE A 83 2.75 0.97 8.04
CA ILE A 83 3.22 2.22 7.42
C ILE A 83 3.36 3.31 8.48
N GLN A 84 2.42 3.41 9.42
CA GLN A 84 2.47 4.39 10.52
C GLN A 84 3.72 4.19 11.38
N ARG A 85 4.04 2.95 11.76
CA ARG A 85 5.24 2.62 12.53
C ARG A 85 6.52 3.00 11.81
N ASN A 86 6.59 2.78 10.50
CA ASN A 86 7.75 3.18 9.70
C ASN A 86 7.85 4.70 9.55
N MET A 87 6.74 5.37 9.29
CA MET A 87 6.69 6.84 9.21
C MET A 87 7.13 7.50 10.52
N GLN A 88 6.75 6.95 11.68
CA GLN A 88 7.20 7.45 12.99
C GLN A 88 8.73 7.49 13.11
N LYS A 89 9.44 6.47 12.61
CA LYS A 89 10.91 6.46 12.61
C LYS A 89 11.47 7.58 11.72
N ARG A 90 10.81 7.85 10.59
CA ARG A 90 11.22 8.85 9.59
C ARG A 90 10.88 10.29 9.97
N VAL A 91 9.93 10.52 10.88
CA VAL A 91 9.68 11.87 11.42
C VAL A 91 10.93 12.48 12.04
N LYS A 92 11.78 11.67 12.71
CA LYS A 92 13.06 12.15 13.24
C LYS A 92 13.99 12.66 12.12
N GLU A 93 14.08 11.92 11.03
CA GLU A 93 14.87 12.32 9.85
C GLU A 93 14.32 13.60 9.22
N MET A 94 13.00 13.70 9.07
CA MET A 94 12.34 14.91 8.57
C MET A 94 12.68 16.15 9.42
N ILE A 95 12.72 16.00 10.75
CA ILE A 95 13.10 17.08 11.67
C ILE A 95 14.57 17.46 11.50
N ILE A 96 15.48 16.50 11.35
CA ILE A 96 16.90 16.77 11.09
C ILE A 96 17.08 17.58 9.80
N TYR A 97 16.37 17.21 8.73
CA TYR A 97 16.39 17.99 7.48
C TYR A 97 15.83 19.39 7.67
N TYR A 98 14.76 19.55 8.46
CA TYR A 98 14.22 20.87 8.75
C TYR A 98 15.22 21.76 9.50
N ILE A 99 15.87 21.23 10.54
CA ILE A 99 16.93 21.95 11.29
C ILE A 99 18.11 22.28 10.38
N SER A 100 18.42 21.42 9.41
CA SER A 100 19.49 21.64 8.42
C SER A 100 19.17 22.74 7.39
N GLY A 101 18.01 23.41 7.50
CA GLY A 101 17.64 24.57 6.68
C GLY A 101 16.75 24.26 5.48
N PHE A 102 16.24 23.03 5.34
CA PHE A 102 15.32 22.69 4.25
C PHE A 102 13.89 23.16 4.54
N ILE A 103 13.17 23.58 3.48
CA ILE A 103 11.78 24.01 3.60
C ILE A 103 10.89 22.79 3.86
N TRP A 104 9.99 22.87 4.83
CA TRP A 104 9.07 21.78 5.20
C TRP A 104 8.29 21.20 4.01
N LYS A 105 7.86 22.06 3.07
CA LYS A 105 7.16 21.64 1.84
C LYS A 105 8.03 20.71 0.99
N GLU A 106 9.33 20.99 0.89
CA GLU A 106 10.28 20.19 0.10
C GLU A 106 10.56 18.85 0.77
N ILE A 107 10.72 18.84 2.09
CA ILE A 107 10.89 17.61 2.89
C ILE A 107 9.65 16.72 2.71
N PHE A 108 8.46 17.27 2.89
CA PHE A 108 7.21 16.54 2.73
C PHE A 108 7.07 15.94 1.33
N LEU A 109 7.33 16.73 0.28
CA LEU A 109 7.23 16.26 -1.10
C LEU A 109 8.23 15.14 -1.40
N THR A 110 9.43 15.23 -0.82
CA THR A 110 10.46 14.20 -0.96
C THR A 110 10.00 12.86 -0.37
N PHE A 111 9.48 12.87 0.85
CA PHE A 111 8.94 11.66 1.48
C PHE A 111 7.67 11.15 0.77
N LEU A 112 6.80 12.05 0.29
CA LEU A 112 5.63 11.67 -0.51
C LEU A 112 6.04 10.88 -1.77
N ILE A 113 6.98 11.43 -2.55
CA ILE A 113 7.51 10.77 -3.75
C ILE A 113 8.10 9.41 -3.38
N GLN A 114 8.92 9.36 -2.33
CA GLN A 114 9.58 8.14 -1.90
C GLN A 114 8.58 7.03 -1.52
N TYR A 115 7.55 7.34 -0.73
CA TYR A 115 6.54 6.35 -0.33
C TYR A 115 5.64 5.94 -1.49
N THR A 116 5.32 6.87 -2.42
CA THR A 116 4.61 6.48 -3.65
C THR A 116 5.44 5.52 -4.50
N LEU A 117 6.76 5.73 -4.62
CA LEU A 117 7.65 4.82 -5.33
C LEU A 117 7.72 3.43 -4.68
N PHE A 118 7.79 3.34 -3.35
CA PHE A 118 7.79 2.03 -2.69
C PHE A 118 6.45 1.32 -2.80
N ALA A 119 5.35 2.06 -2.73
CA ALA A 119 4.02 1.50 -2.94
C ALA A 119 3.86 0.98 -4.37
N THR A 120 4.34 1.70 -5.39
CA THR A 120 4.28 1.24 -6.79
C THR A 120 5.18 0.05 -7.05
N ILE A 121 6.41 0.02 -6.52
CA ILE A 121 7.30 -1.15 -6.63
C ILE A 121 6.67 -2.37 -5.96
N GLY A 122 6.15 -2.22 -4.73
CA GLY A 122 5.46 -3.30 -4.02
C GLY A 122 4.22 -3.78 -4.78
N PHE A 123 3.45 -2.88 -5.38
CA PHE A 123 2.31 -3.23 -6.21
C PHE A 123 2.71 -4.03 -7.46
N LEU A 124 3.76 -3.62 -8.17
CA LEU A 124 4.27 -4.33 -9.35
C LEU A 124 4.73 -5.75 -8.99
N LEU A 125 5.49 -5.90 -7.90
CA LEU A 125 5.85 -7.21 -7.37
C LEU A 125 4.62 -8.01 -6.98
N GLY A 126 3.63 -7.37 -6.35
CA GLY A 126 2.36 -8.00 -5.95
C GLY A 126 1.59 -8.56 -7.13
N ILE A 127 1.58 -7.87 -8.28
CA ILE A 127 0.99 -8.39 -9.53
C ILE A 127 1.73 -9.64 -9.99
N ILE A 128 3.07 -9.57 -10.07
CA ILE A 128 3.90 -10.69 -10.53
C ILE A 128 3.66 -11.93 -9.66
N PHE A 129 3.71 -11.76 -8.34
CA PHE A 129 3.47 -12.85 -7.39
C PHE A 129 2.03 -13.34 -7.41
N SER A 130 1.03 -12.46 -7.53
CA SER A 130 -0.38 -12.88 -7.63
C SER A 130 -0.62 -13.73 -8.87
N ASN A 131 -0.03 -13.35 -10.01
CA ASN A 131 -0.09 -14.13 -11.24
C ASN A 131 0.66 -15.46 -11.12
N LEU A 132 1.79 -15.49 -10.42
CA LEU A 132 2.53 -16.71 -10.15
C LEU A 132 1.72 -17.67 -9.27
N ILE A 133 1.14 -17.18 -8.17
CA ILE A 133 0.26 -17.94 -7.27
C ILE A 133 -0.91 -18.50 -8.08
N MET A 134 -1.52 -17.68 -8.93
CA MET A 134 -2.63 -18.10 -9.77
C MET A 134 -2.23 -19.26 -10.69
N LYS A 135 -1.13 -19.12 -11.44
CA LYS A 135 -0.60 -20.18 -12.30
C LYS A 135 -0.32 -21.48 -11.54
N LEU A 136 0.26 -21.38 -10.34
CA LEU A 136 0.52 -22.55 -9.51
C LEU A 136 -0.80 -23.22 -9.06
N THR A 137 -1.75 -22.44 -8.53
CA THR A 137 -3.03 -22.99 -8.06
C THR A 137 -3.88 -23.61 -9.17
N THR A 138 -3.80 -23.08 -10.40
CA THR A 138 -4.52 -23.64 -11.55
C THR A 138 -4.00 -25.00 -12.00
N VAL A 139 -2.71 -25.31 -11.75
CA VAL A 139 -2.13 -26.63 -12.05
C VAL A 139 -2.67 -27.69 -11.08
N PHE A 140 -2.94 -27.32 -9.82
CA PHE A 140 -3.38 -28.26 -8.79
C PHE A 140 -4.90 -28.34 -8.61
N ILE A 141 -5.66 -27.27 -8.93
CA ILE A 141 -7.11 -27.22 -8.70
C ILE A 141 -7.82 -26.60 -9.93
N PRO A 142 -8.27 -27.39 -10.91
CA PRO A 142 -8.88 -26.88 -12.15
C PRO A 142 -10.17 -26.07 -11.94
N ILE A 143 -10.86 -26.23 -10.80
CA ILE A 143 -12.02 -25.42 -10.41
C ILE A 143 -11.63 -23.94 -10.23
N THR A 144 -10.41 -23.64 -9.77
CA THR A 144 -9.93 -22.25 -9.63
C THR A 144 -9.89 -21.52 -10.97
N LEU A 145 -9.58 -22.24 -12.05
CA LEU A 145 -9.54 -21.72 -13.43
C LEU A 145 -10.95 -21.31 -13.91
N LYS A 146 -11.98 -22.07 -13.52
CA LYS A 146 -13.39 -21.78 -13.84
C LYS A 146 -13.90 -20.56 -13.05
N ILE A 147 -13.57 -20.48 -11.76
CA ILE A 147 -13.87 -19.34 -10.86
C ILE A 147 -13.23 -18.05 -11.40
N MET A 148 -12.00 -18.15 -11.95
CA MET A 148 -11.22 -17.00 -12.39
C MET A 148 -11.53 -16.53 -13.83
N ASN A 149 -11.97 -17.44 -14.73
CA ASN A 149 -12.40 -17.08 -16.09
C ASN A 149 -13.86 -16.61 -16.17
N LEU A 150 -14.70 -16.91 -15.17
CA LEU A 150 -16.10 -16.47 -15.11
C LEU A 150 -16.27 -14.99 -14.72
N GLY A 151 -15.20 -14.33 -14.26
CA GLY A 151 -15.15 -12.87 -14.16
C GLY A 151 -15.03 -12.27 -15.56
N THR A 152 -16.16 -11.86 -16.13
CA THR A 152 -16.27 -11.34 -17.50
C THR A 152 -15.21 -10.27 -17.81
N ILE A 153 -14.70 -10.34 -19.04
CA ILE A 153 -13.52 -9.68 -19.64
C ILE A 153 -13.35 -8.15 -19.40
N PRO A 154 -14.38 -7.31 -19.13
CA PRO A 154 -14.09 -5.91 -18.76
C PRO A 154 -13.64 -5.69 -17.31
N THR A 155 -13.76 -6.68 -16.41
CA THR A 155 -13.48 -6.50 -14.96
C THR A 155 -12.16 -7.09 -14.48
N PHE A 156 -11.37 -7.71 -15.35
CA PHE A 156 -10.14 -8.43 -14.94
C PHE A 156 -9.12 -7.53 -14.22
N ASN A 157 -9.01 -6.27 -14.65
CA ASN A 157 -8.10 -5.29 -14.05
C ASN A 157 -8.72 -4.52 -12.87
N LEU A 158 -10.04 -4.58 -12.68
CA LEU A 158 -10.75 -3.80 -11.66
C LEU A 158 -10.25 -4.11 -10.23
N PRO A 159 -10.05 -5.39 -9.82
CA PRO A 159 -9.43 -5.73 -8.54
C PRO A 159 -8.03 -5.14 -8.36
N LEU A 160 -7.24 -5.05 -9.44
CA LEU A 160 -5.88 -4.51 -9.41
C LEU A 160 -5.89 -2.99 -9.20
N TRP A 161 -6.72 -2.27 -9.97
CA TRP A 161 -6.87 -0.83 -9.82
C TRP A 161 -7.42 -0.44 -8.44
N PHE A 162 -8.38 -1.19 -7.90
CA PHE A 162 -8.86 -0.99 -6.54
C PHE A 162 -7.78 -1.26 -5.49
N SER A 163 -6.96 -2.30 -5.68
CA SER A 163 -5.85 -2.58 -4.76
C SER A 163 -4.80 -1.46 -4.78
N LEU A 164 -4.43 -0.97 -5.98
CA LEU A 164 -3.47 0.12 -6.14
C LEU A 164 -3.97 1.42 -5.48
N THR A 165 -5.18 1.84 -5.84
CA THR A 165 -5.77 3.08 -5.30
C THR A 165 -5.87 3.04 -3.79
N LEU A 166 -6.26 1.90 -3.22
CA LEU A 166 -6.40 1.74 -1.79
C LEU A 166 -5.04 1.77 -1.08
N ILE A 167 -4.03 1.07 -1.60
CA ILE A 167 -2.67 1.08 -1.04
C ILE A 167 -2.06 2.48 -1.10
N LEU A 168 -2.19 3.17 -2.23
CA LEU A 168 -1.71 4.55 -2.37
C LEU A 168 -2.44 5.48 -1.40
N THR A 169 -3.75 5.35 -1.27
CA THR A 169 -4.56 6.16 -0.34
C THR A 169 -4.10 5.95 1.10
N ILE A 170 -3.86 4.71 1.54
CA ILE A 170 -3.33 4.43 2.89
C ILE A 170 -1.97 5.10 3.08
N ASN A 171 -1.03 4.92 2.14
CA ASN A 171 0.32 5.49 2.25
C ASN A 171 0.29 7.03 2.34
N ILE A 172 -0.53 7.68 1.51
CA ILE A 172 -0.71 9.13 1.51
C ILE A 172 -1.39 9.58 2.81
N LEU A 173 -2.49 8.94 3.20
CA LEU A 173 -3.25 9.28 4.40
C LEU A 173 -2.36 9.20 5.66
N VAL A 174 -1.60 8.12 5.81
CA VAL A 174 -0.69 7.95 6.96
C VAL A 174 0.38 9.05 6.96
N LEU A 175 0.96 9.38 5.81
CA LEU A 175 1.93 10.47 5.71
C LEU A 175 1.32 11.80 6.17
N PHE A 176 0.11 12.11 5.69
CA PHE A 176 -0.62 13.31 6.09
C PHE A 176 -0.88 13.33 7.60
N ILE A 177 -1.53 12.30 8.16
CA ILE A 177 -1.85 12.23 9.60
C ILE A 177 -0.59 12.41 10.46
N MET A 178 0.52 11.78 10.07
CA MET A 178 1.78 11.87 10.80
C MET A 178 2.39 13.28 10.73
N VAL A 179 2.33 13.93 9.57
CA VAL A 179 2.87 15.28 9.37
C VAL A 179 2.03 16.34 10.08
N PHE A 180 0.71 16.14 10.16
CA PHE A 180 -0.22 17.05 10.85
C PHE A 180 -0.41 16.73 12.35
N SER A 181 0.24 15.69 12.86
CA SER A 181 0.11 15.28 14.27
C SER A 181 0.61 16.34 15.25
N LYS A 182 -0.18 16.61 16.31
CA LYS A 182 0.14 17.51 17.43
C LYS A 182 1.44 17.15 18.19
N LYS A 183 1.95 15.91 18.07
CA LYS A 183 3.27 15.57 18.64
C LYS A 183 4.42 16.29 17.92
N ARG A 184 4.26 16.61 16.63
CA ARG A 184 5.23 17.37 15.84
C ARG A 184 5.29 18.83 16.29
N THR A 185 4.15 19.48 16.53
CA THR A 185 4.13 20.88 16.98
C THR A 185 4.90 21.04 18.29
N LYS A 186 4.67 20.17 19.27
CA LYS A 186 5.45 20.20 20.53
C LYS A 186 6.96 20.05 20.36
N ILE A 187 7.44 19.17 19.47
CA ILE A 187 8.89 18.98 19.27
C ILE A 187 9.50 20.18 18.52
N ILE A 188 8.79 20.72 17.54
CA ILE A 188 9.25 21.93 16.83
C ILE A 188 9.27 23.13 17.77
N ASP A 189 8.27 23.27 18.64
CA ASP A 189 8.20 24.36 19.61
C ASP A 189 9.30 24.23 20.68
N LEU A 190 9.65 23.00 21.09
CA LEU A 190 10.78 22.72 21.99
C LEU A 190 12.15 23.01 21.36
N LEU A 191 12.28 22.94 20.03
CA LEU A 191 13.55 23.23 19.33
C LEU A 191 13.72 24.71 18.97
N LYS A 192 12.65 25.52 19.11
CA LYS A 192 12.69 26.96 18.87
C LYS A 192 13.02 27.78 20.12
N ASN A 193 12.87 27.20 21.31
CA ASN A 193 13.28 27.76 22.60
C ASN A 193 14.66 27.26 22.99
#